data_AF-A0A2R6FQJ4-F1
#
_entry.id   AF-A0A2R6FQJ4-F1
#
_cell.length_a   1.000
_cell.length_b   1.000
_cell.length_c   1.000
_cell.angle_alpha   90.00
_cell.angle_beta   90.00
_cell.angle_gamma   90.00
#
_symmetry.space_group_name_H-M   'P 1'
#
loop_
_entity.id
_entity.type
_entity.pdbx_description
1 polymer ?
#
loop_
_entity_poly.entity_id
_entity_poly.type
_entity_poly.pdbx_seq_one_letter_code
_entity_poly.pdbx_strand_id
1 'polypeptide(L)'
;MIPGAADYDVEVTVSDAAIDRLLEVDPADVDPTGELTFARNVFVPLTTACRYTCTYCTYYDPPGQASLMSPEAVRELVAMGADAGCTEALFTFGDDPDDRYTRIHEQL
;
A
#
# COMPACT_ATOMS: atom_id res chain seq x y z
N MET A 1 21.33 12.38 -15.43
CA MET A 1 22.42 11.81 -14.60
C MET A 1 21.84 10.69 -13.76
N ILE A 2 22.32 9.46 -13.95
CA ILE A 2 21.87 8.33 -13.13
C ILE A 2 22.56 8.41 -11.76
N PRO A 3 21.82 8.45 -10.65
CA PRO A 3 22.41 8.50 -9.31
C PRO A 3 23.37 7.33 -9.08
N GLY A 4 24.55 7.60 -8.51
CA GLY A 4 25.56 6.60 -8.16
C GLY A 4 26.43 6.08 -9.32
N ALA A 5 26.17 6.46 -10.58
CA ALA A 5 26.93 5.94 -11.73
C ALA A 5 28.43 6.27 -11.68
N ALA A 6 28.76 7.47 -11.20
CA ALA A 6 30.15 7.91 -11.01
C ALA A 6 30.89 7.15 -9.90
N ASP A 7 30.17 6.66 -8.87
CA ASP A 7 30.77 5.94 -7.75
C ASP A 7 31.27 4.54 -8.13
N TYR A 8 30.82 4.03 -9.28
CA TYR A 8 31.16 2.71 -9.81
C TYR A 8 31.87 2.74 -11.16
N ASP A 9 32.33 3.91 -11.61
CA ASP A 9 32.97 4.12 -12.93
C ASP A 9 32.10 3.59 -14.10
N VAL A 10 30.79 3.75 -13.97
CA VAL A 10 29.82 3.34 -14.99
C VAL A 10 29.33 4.57 -15.73
N GLU A 11 29.49 4.56 -17.05
CA GLU A 11 28.88 5.56 -17.93
C GLU A 11 27.55 5.01 -18.48
N VAL A 12 26.44 5.58 -18.04
CA VAL A 12 25.11 5.26 -18.57
C VAL A 12 24.49 6.50 -19.20
N THR A 13 24.20 6.42 -20.49
CA THR A 13 23.45 7.43 -21.22
C THR A 13 22.12 6.84 -21.67
N VAL A 14 21.03 7.57 -21.43
CA VAL A 14 19.70 7.25 -21.95
C VAL A 14 19.38 8.34 -22.96
N SER A 15 19.17 7.97 -24.22
CA SER A 15 18.81 8.94 -25.25
C SER A 15 17.36 9.35 -25.12
N ASP A 16 17.04 10.61 -25.46
CA ASP A 16 15.66 11.10 -25.47
C ASP A 16 14.76 10.21 -26.36
N ALA A 17 15.26 9.80 -27.52
CA ALA A 17 14.54 8.86 -28.40
C ALA A 17 14.23 7.50 -27.75
N ALA A 18 15.06 7.01 -26.81
CA ALA A 18 14.76 5.79 -26.07
C ALA A 18 13.73 6.02 -24.97
N ILE A 19 13.70 7.22 -24.37
CA ILE A 19 12.67 7.64 -23.41
C ILE A 19 11.33 7.76 -24.12
N ASP A 20 11.30 8.50 -25.24
CA ASP A 20 10.09 8.73 -26.04
C ASP A 20 9.46 7.39 -26.47
N ARG A 21 10.27 6.47 -26.99
CA ARG A 21 9.81 5.12 -27.35
C ARG A 21 9.21 4.34 -26.17
N LEU A 22 9.74 4.51 -24.96
CA LEU A 22 9.20 3.84 -23.77
C LEU A 22 7.86 4.44 -23.33
N LEU A 23 7.70 5.76 -23.49
CA LEU A 23 6.44 6.46 -23.21
C LEU A 23 5.36 6.17 -24.24
N GLU A 24 5.75 5.81 -25.46
CA GLU A 24 4.86 5.38 -26.55
C GLU A 24 4.39 3.91 -26.43
N VAL A 25 4.79 3.17 -25.39
CA VAL A 25 4.39 1.76 -25.23
C VAL A 25 2.89 1.66 -24.99
N ASP A 26 2.18 1.33 -26.05
CA ASP A 26 0.78 0.91 -26.02
C ASP A 26 0.68 -0.58 -25.69
N PRO A 27 -0.47 -1.06 -25.16
CA PRO A 27 -0.70 -2.48 -24.85
C PRO A 27 -0.84 -3.35 -26.12
N ALA A 28 -0.19 -3.00 -27.23
CA ALA A 28 -0.32 -3.65 -28.54
C ALA A 28 0.02 -5.14 -28.51
N ASP A 29 0.79 -5.61 -27.52
CA ASP A 29 1.15 -7.01 -27.31
C ASP A 29 0.09 -7.81 -26.53
N VAL A 30 -1.01 -7.19 -26.10
CA VAL A 30 -2.10 -7.88 -25.41
C VAL A 30 -3.45 -7.55 -26.04
N ASP A 31 -4.26 -8.59 -26.28
CA ASP A 31 -5.64 -8.39 -26.71
C ASP A 31 -6.43 -7.67 -25.61
N PRO A 32 -7.22 -6.63 -25.95
CA PRO A 32 -8.06 -5.96 -24.98
C PRO A 32 -9.12 -6.93 -24.47
N THR A 33 -9.30 -6.95 -23.15
CA THR A 33 -10.44 -7.64 -22.55
C THR A 33 -11.74 -6.96 -22.94
N GLY A 34 -12.80 -7.75 -23.20
CA GLY A 34 -14.13 -7.24 -23.50
C GLY A 34 -14.82 -6.56 -22.30
N GLU A 35 -14.29 -6.77 -21.10
CA GLU A 35 -14.81 -6.19 -19.87
C GLU A 35 -13.69 -5.90 -18.85
N LEU A 36 -13.90 -4.87 -18.03
CA LEU A 36 -13.04 -4.54 -16.90
C LEU A 36 -13.69 -5.05 -15.61
N THR A 37 -13.04 -6.01 -14.95
CA THR A 37 -13.47 -6.49 -13.63
C THR A 37 -12.84 -5.65 -12.52
N PHE A 38 -13.58 -5.44 -11.44
CA PHE A 38 -13.07 -4.77 -10.24
C PHE A 38 -13.74 -5.32 -8.98
N ALA A 39 -13.03 -5.23 -7.85
CA ALA A 39 -13.58 -5.55 -6.54
C ALA A 39 -14.13 -4.27 -5.88
N ARG A 40 -15.40 -4.29 -5.48
CA ARG A 40 -16.00 -3.21 -4.69
C ARG A 40 -15.71 -3.47 -3.21
N ASN A 41 -14.55 -3.03 -2.75
CA ASN A 41 -14.14 -3.22 -1.36
C ASN A 41 -14.25 -1.93 -0.54
N VAL A 42 -14.56 -2.11 0.75
CA VAL A 42 -14.32 -1.09 1.78
C VAL A 42 -12.97 -1.39 2.43
N PHE A 43 -12.13 -0.36 2.53
CA PHE A 43 -10.78 -0.47 3.06
C PHE A 43 -10.76 -0.24 4.56
N VAL A 44 -10.29 -1.20 5.34
CA VAL A 44 -10.34 -1.18 6.82
C VAL A 44 -8.91 -1.25 7.39
N PRO A 45 -8.28 -0.11 7.72
CA PRO A 45 -6.92 -0.04 8.25
C PRO A 45 -6.90 -0.28 9.77
N LEU A 46 -6.89 -1.54 10.18
CA LEU A 46 -7.07 -1.94 11.58
C LEU A 46 -5.98 -1.42 12.52
N THR A 47 -4.72 -1.45 12.10
CA THR A 47 -3.62 -0.99 12.95
C THR A 47 -2.37 -0.61 12.15
N THR A 48 -1.63 0.36 12.67
CA THR A 48 -0.30 0.75 12.20
C THR A 48 0.83 0.18 13.05
N ALA A 49 0.51 -0.71 14.00
CA ALA A 49 1.50 -1.46 14.75
C ALA A 49 2.07 -2.59 13.88
N CYS A 50 3.39 -2.64 13.74
CA CYS A 50 4.09 -3.61 12.88
C CYS A 50 5.48 -3.90 13.45
N ARG A 51 5.94 -5.16 13.41
CA ARG A 51 7.33 -5.49 13.78
C ARG A 51 8.36 -4.89 12.82
N TYR A 52 7.98 -4.71 11.56
CA TYR A 52 8.86 -4.18 10.51
C TYR A 52 8.84 -2.66 10.44
N THR A 53 9.97 -2.07 10.08
CA THR A 53 10.20 -0.62 10.00
C THR A 53 10.49 -0.17 8.57
N CYS A 54 9.71 -0.67 7.61
CA CYS A 54 9.88 -0.36 6.20
C CYS A 54 9.69 1.14 5.95
N THR A 55 10.70 1.81 5.40
CA THR A 55 10.71 3.28 5.23
C THR A 55 9.67 3.80 4.23
N TYR A 56 9.12 2.94 3.39
CA TYR A 56 8.08 3.26 2.41
C TYR A 56 6.67 2.88 2.88
N CYS A 57 6.52 2.24 4.05
CA CYS A 57 5.25 1.64 4.46
C CYS A 57 4.43 2.60 5.33
N THR A 58 3.14 2.73 5.03
CA THR A 58 2.17 3.50 5.82
C THR A 58 1.52 2.71 6.95
N TYR A 59 1.81 1.41 7.08
CA TYR A 59 1.32 0.53 8.15
C TYR A 59 2.34 0.35 9.27
N TYR A 60 3.33 1.23 9.33
CA TYR A 60 4.28 1.28 10.41
C TYR A 60 4.25 2.68 11.03
N ASP A 61 3.80 2.75 12.27
CA ASP A 61 4.06 3.87 13.15
C ASP A 61 4.98 3.41 14.29
N PRO A 62 5.90 4.26 14.77
CA PRO A 62 6.77 3.89 15.88
C PRO A 62 5.95 3.60 17.16
N PRO A 63 6.49 2.76 18.08
CA PRO A 63 5.86 2.49 19.36
C PRO A 63 5.45 3.76 20.10
N GLY A 64 4.21 3.80 20.60
CA GLY A 64 3.61 4.97 21.24
C GLY A 64 2.85 5.91 20.30
N GLN A 65 3.01 5.77 18.98
CA GLN A 65 2.25 6.53 17.97
C GLN A 65 1.29 5.64 17.17
N ALA A 66 1.53 4.33 17.15
CA ALA A 66 0.64 3.38 16.49
C ALA A 66 -0.79 3.41 17.05
N SER A 67 -1.73 3.07 16.16
CA SER A 67 -3.16 3.05 16.45
C SER A 67 -3.76 1.65 16.26
N LEU A 68 -4.90 1.40 16.92
CA LEU A 68 -5.75 0.23 16.72
C LEU A 68 -7.19 0.71 16.58
N MET A 69 -7.88 0.34 15.52
CA MET A 69 -9.29 0.65 15.34
C MET A 69 -10.13 -0.06 16.40
N SER A 70 -11.09 0.66 16.98
CA SER A 70 -12.08 0.04 17.87
C SER A 70 -13.04 -0.84 17.05
N PRO A 71 -13.60 -1.91 17.65
CA PRO A 71 -14.62 -2.72 16.98
C PRO A 71 -15.83 -1.92 16.49
N GLU A 72 -16.21 -0.85 17.21
CA GLU A 72 -17.31 0.04 16.81
C GLU A 72 -16.96 0.80 15.53
N ALA A 73 -15.77 1.41 15.46
CA ALA A 73 -15.30 2.12 14.28
C ALA A 73 -15.20 1.19 13.05
N VAL A 74 -14.81 -0.07 13.26
CA VAL A 74 -14.82 -1.09 12.20
C VAL A 74 -16.24 -1.34 11.69
N ARG A 75 -17.24 -1.48 12.58
CA ARG A 75 -18.63 -1.69 12.20
C ARG A 75 -19.21 -0.50 11.44
N GLU A 76 -18.96 0.71 11.91
CA GLU A 76 -19.39 1.95 11.24
C GLU A 76 -18.80 2.04 9.84
N LEU A 77 -17.50 1.80 9.69
CA LEU A 77 -16.83 1.86 8.40
C LEU A 77 -17.35 0.79 7.43
N VAL A 78 -17.56 -0.44 7.90
CA VAL A 78 -18.13 -1.52 7.07
C VAL A 78 -19.57 -1.21 6.68
N ALA A 79 -20.38 -0.63 7.56
CA ALA A 79 -21.74 -0.20 7.24
C ALA A 79 -21.74 0.89 6.15
N MET A 80 -20.86 1.90 6.27
CA MET A 80 -20.68 2.91 5.23
C MET A 80 -20.26 2.29 3.90
N GLY A 81 -19.37 1.29 3.93
CA GLY A 81 -18.96 0.54 2.75
C GLY A 81 -20.13 -0.18 2.09
N ALA A 82 -20.95 -0.88 2.88
CA ALA A 82 -22.13 -1.58 2.40
C ALA A 82 -23.16 -0.62 1.79
N ASP A 83 -23.41 0.53 2.42
CA ASP A 83 -24.30 1.58 1.91
C ASP A 83 -23.80 2.16 0.57
N ALA A 84 -22.47 2.21 0.37
CA ALA A 84 -21.84 2.60 -0.89
C ALA A 84 -21.82 1.48 -1.95
N GLY A 85 -22.35 0.29 -1.65
CA GLY A 85 -22.38 -0.85 -2.57
C GLY A 85 -21.11 -1.70 -2.59
N CYS A 86 -20.25 -1.59 -1.56
CA CYS A 86 -19.14 -2.51 -1.39
C CYS A 86 -19.66 -3.91 -1.08
N THR A 87 -19.05 -4.92 -1.71
CA THR A 87 -19.37 -6.34 -1.53
C THR A 87 -18.37 -7.07 -0.67
N GLU A 88 -17.21 -6.46 -0.42
CA GLU A 88 -16.08 -7.04 0.29
C GLU A 88 -15.49 -6.05 1.30
N ALA A 89 -14.89 -6.57 2.38
CA ALA A 89 -14.12 -5.78 3.33
C ALA A 89 -12.64 -6.17 3.24
N LEU A 90 -11.78 -5.19 2.96
CA LEU A 90 -10.34 -5.38 2.86
C LEU A 90 -9.70 -4.91 4.18
N PHE A 91 -9.42 -5.86 5.07
CA PHE A 91 -8.68 -5.60 6.29
C PHE A 91 -7.19 -5.44 5.98
N THR A 92 -6.61 -4.34 6.47
CA THR A 92 -5.21 -4.02 6.29
C THR A 92 -4.59 -3.63 7.61
N PHE A 93 -3.38 -4.12 7.88
CA PHE A 93 -2.72 -3.96 9.17
C PHE A 93 -1.22 -4.25 9.04
N GLY A 94 -0.45 -3.77 10.01
CA GLY A 94 0.94 -4.15 10.17
C GLY A 94 1.10 -5.63 10.56
N ASP A 95 2.27 -6.19 10.27
CA ASP A 95 2.59 -7.60 10.54
C ASP A 95 3.04 -7.79 12.00
N ASP A 96 2.40 -8.73 12.69
CA ASP A 96 2.80 -9.33 13.98
C ASP A 96 3.44 -8.32 14.97
N PRO A 97 2.66 -7.39 15.57
CA PRO A 97 3.17 -6.38 16.48
C PRO A 97 3.90 -7.00 17.68
N ASP A 98 5.21 -6.76 17.77
CA ASP A 98 6.05 -7.27 18.86
C ASP A 98 5.80 -6.56 20.21
N ASP A 99 6.51 -7.01 21.24
CA ASP A 99 6.35 -6.55 22.64
C ASP A 99 6.60 -5.05 22.85
N ARG A 100 7.15 -4.33 21.86
CA ARG A 100 7.35 -2.87 21.95
C ARG A 100 6.03 -2.10 21.92
N TYR A 101 4.95 -2.68 21.37
CA TYR A 101 3.65 -2.03 21.25
C TYR A 101 2.74 -2.24 22.47
N THR A 102 3.25 -1.96 23.67
CA THR A 102 2.53 -2.19 24.94
C THR A 102 1.13 -1.58 24.96
N ARG A 103 0.99 -0.30 24.54
CA ARG A 103 -0.30 0.40 24.49
C ARG A 103 -1.32 -0.26 23.56
N ILE A 104 -0.88 -0.94 22.50
CA ILE A 104 -1.78 -1.66 21.59
C ILE A 104 -2.27 -2.94 22.25
N HIS A 105 -1.35 -3.72 22.84
CA HIS A 105 -1.70 -4.94 23.57
C HIS A 105 -2.62 -4.68 24.76
N GLU A 106 -2.50 -3.53 25.43
CA GLU A 106 -3.39 -3.11 26.52
C GLU A 106 -4.85 -2.81 26.09
N GLN A 107 -5.12 -2.69 24.78
CA GLN A 107 -6.46 -2.40 24.24
C GLN A 107 -7.23 -3.67 23.78
N LEU A 108 -6.59 -4.85 23.82
CA LEU A 108 -7.18 -6.13 23.45
C LEU A 108 -7.97 -6.76 24.62
#